data_AF-D7DIA9-F1
#
_entry.id   AF-D7DIA9-F1
#
_cell.length_a   1.000
_cell.length_b   1.000
_cell.length_c   1.000
_cell.angle_alpha   90.00
_cell.angle_beta   90.00
_cell.angle_gamma   90.00
#
_symmetry.space_group_name_H-M   'P 1'
#
loop_
_entity.id
_entity.type
_entity.pdbx_description
1 polymer ?
#
loop_
_entity_poly.entity_id
_entity_poly.type
_entity_poly.pdbx_seq_one_letter_code
_entity_poly.pdbx_strand_id
1 'polypeptide(L)' 'MKFWDILVYAAWSISAVMLVWMVVDAFMISSQYDEEYLMSSREGGEDDVVHGVHMEEERT' A
#
# COMPACT_ATOMS: atom_id res chain seq x y z
N MET A 1 26.07 1.08 31.15
CA MET A 1 25.16 2.24 31.12
C MET A 1 25.20 2.86 29.73
N LYS A 2 26.14 3.77 29.40
CA LYS A 2 26.17 4.51 28.11
C LYS A 2 25.93 3.71 26.81
N PHE A 3 26.55 2.55 26.62
CA PHE A 3 26.42 1.77 25.37
C PHE A 3 25.00 1.25 25.14
N TRP A 4 24.38 0.69 26.20
CA TRP A 4 23.01 0.19 26.13
C TRP A 4 22.00 1.31 25.96
N ASP A 5 22.22 2.45 26.61
CA ASP A 5 21.35 3.62 26.47
C ASP A 5 21.32 4.13 25.03
N ILE A 6 22.50 4.21 24.37
CA ILE A 6 22.60 4.62 22.96
C ILE A 6 21.84 3.64 22.06
N LEU A 7 21.96 2.33 22.28
CA LEU A 7 21.24 1.32 21.51
C LEU A 7 19.72 1.44 21.69
N VAL A 8 19.26 1.70 22.91
CA VAL A 8 17.83 1.91 23.20
C VAL A 8 17.30 3.15 22.48
N TYR A 9 18.02 4.28 22.55
CA TYR A 9 17.62 5.50 21.84
C TYR A 9 17.64 5.33 20.33
N ALA A 10 18.61 4.59 19.78
CA ALA A 10 18.66 4.27 18.36
C ALA A 10 17.46 3.43 17.92
N ALA A 11 17.13 2.37 18.67
CA ALA A 11 15.97 1.52 18.38
C ALA A 11 14.65 2.31 18.43
N TRP A 12 14.48 3.16 19.44
CA TRP A 12 13.32 4.04 19.56
C TRP A 12 13.21 5.03 18.40
N SER A 13 14.33 5.64 18.01
CA SER A 13 14.37 6.58 16.89
C SER A 13 13.98 5.91 15.58
N ILE A 14 14.51 4.70 15.31
CA ILE A 14 14.18 3.92 14.12
C ILE A 14 12.69 3.55 14.11
N SER A 15 12.15 3.13 15.26
CA SER A 15 10.73 2.81 15.38
C SER A 15 9.85 4.04 15.11
N ALA A 16 10.20 5.21 15.64
CA ALA A 16 9.46 6.44 15.39
C ALA A 16 9.50 6.84 13.90
N VAL A 17 10.66 6.73 13.25
CA VAL A 17 10.80 7.00 11.81
C VAL A 17 9.95 6.04 10.99
N MET A 18 9.95 4.74 11.31
CA MET A 18 9.11 3.75 10.63
C MET A 18 7.62 4.06 10.78
N LEU A 19 7.17 4.47 11.97
CA LEU A 19 5.79 4.83 12.20
C LEU A 19 5.38 6.05 11.35
N VAL A 20 6.21 7.09 11.35
CA VAL A 20 5.97 8.28 10.52
C VAL A 20 5.93 7.91 9.03
N TRP A 21 6.84 7.04 8.57
CA TRP A 21 6.85 6.56 7.20
C TRP A 21 5.54 5.86 6.84
N MET A 22 5.06 4.93 7.67
CA MET A 22 3.80 4.21 7.43
C MET A 22 2.60 5.15 7.33
N VAL A 23 2.56 6.17 8.21
CA VAL A 23 1.47 7.15 8.20
C VAL A 23 1.51 8.01 6.93
N VAL A 24 2.69 8.50 6.54
CA VAL A 24 2.85 9.29 5.31
C VAL A 24 2.46 8.45 4.09
N ASP A 25 2.92 7.20 4.01
CA ASP A 25 2.60 6.28 2.94
C ASP A 25 1.09 6.04 2.82
N ALA A 26 0.42 5.75 3.95
CA ALA A 26 -1.03 5.57 3.99
C ALA A 26 -1.78 6.83 3.53
N PHE A 27 -1.38 8.02 3.98
CA PHE A 27 -1.97 9.27 3.51
C PHE A 27 -1.73 9.51 2.02
N MET A 28 -0.55 9.19 1.52
CA MET A 28 -0.21 9.38 0.10
C MET A 28 -1.03 8.45 -0.80
N ILE A 29 -1.17 7.18 -0.41
CA ILE A 29 -1.98 6.19 -1.13
C ILE A 29 -3.46 6.57 -1.09
N SER A 30 -3.97 6.95 0.09
CA SER A 30 -5.36 7.41 0.24
C SER A 30 -5.68 8.65 -0.59
N SER A 31 -4.68 9.51 -0.86
CA SER A 31 -4.87 10.67 -1.73
C SER A 31 -4.80 10.33 -3.22
N GLN A 32 -4.11 9.25 -3.61
CA GLN A 32 -3.90 8.92 -5.02
C GLN A 32 -4.93 7.92 -5.56
N TYR A 33 -5.55 7.12 -4.69
CA TYR A 33 -6.49 6.08 -5.09
C TYR A 33 -7.84 6.30 -4.42
N ASP A 34 -8.92 6.06 -5.18
CA ASP A 34 -10.28 6.15 -4.67
C ASP A 34 -10.56 5.03 -3.66
N GLU A 35 -11.41 5.28 -2.68
CA GLU A 35 -11.70 4.35 -1.60
C GLU A 35 -12.46 3.11 -2.10
N GLU A 36 -13.29 3.28 -3.14
CA GLU A 36 -13.93 2.16 -3.84
C GLU A 36 -12.88 1.24 -4.48
N TYR A 37 -11.80 1.79 -5.02
CA TYR A 37 -10.71 1.01 -5.59
C TYR A 37 -9.91 0.29 -4.50
N LEU A 38 -9.54 0.99 -3.42
CA LEU A 38 -8.79 0.42 -2.29
C LEU A 38 -9.54 -0.67 -1.52
N MET A 39 -10.88 -0.58 -1.46
CA MET A 39 -11.75 -1.58 -0.85
C MET A 39 -12.21 -2.67 -1.83
N SER A 40 -11.97 -2.49 -3.12
CA SER A 40 -12.27 -3.54 -4.10
C SER A 40 -11.32 -4.72 -3.88
N SER A 41 -11.87 -5.90 -3.63
CA SER A 41 -11.13 -7.16 -3.63
C SER A 41 -10.82 -7.58 -5.08
N ARG A 42 -10.24 -6.67 -5.88
CA ARG A 42 -9.74 -6.97 -7.21
C ARG A 42 -8.36 -7.60 -7.06
N GLU A 43 -8.28 -8.90 -7.30
CA GLU A 43 -7.02 -9.58 -7.57
C GLU A 43 -6.49 -8.99 -8.89
N GLY A 44 -5.41 -8.22 -8.81
CA GLY A 44 -4.62 -7.64 -9.92
C GLY A 44 -5.34 -7.42 -11.26
N GLY A 45 -5.59 -6.15 -11.61
CA GLY A 45 -6.34 -5.71 -12.80
C GLY A 45 -5.78 -6.05 -14.19
N GLU A 46 -5.38 -7.30 -14.42
CA GLU A 46 -5.11 -7.89 -15.73
C GLU A 46 -6.35 -8.58 -16.29
N ASP A 47 -7.19 -9.18 -15.42
CA ASP A 47 -8.38 -9.92 -15.84
C ASP A 47 -9.48 -9.04 -16.43
N ASP A 48 -9.67 -7.79 -15.96
CA ASP A 48 -10.74 -6.91 -16.50
C ASP A 48 -10.50 -6.50 -17.96
N VAL A 49 -9.25 -6.34 -18.39
CA VAL A 49 -8.91 -5.98 -19.78
C VAL A 49 -9.08 -7.19 -20.70
N VAL A 50 -8.74 -8.39 -20.22
CA VAL A 50 -8.85 -9.64 -20.99
C VAL A 50 -10.29 -10.16 -21.04
N HIS A 51 -11.05 -10.09 -19.94
CA HIS A 51 -12.46 -10.49 -19.92
C HIS A 51 -13.36 -9.55 -20.71
N GLY A 52 -13.07 -8.24 -20.74
CA GLY A 52 -13.79 -7.29 -21.59
C GLY A 52 -13.67 -7.61 -23.08
N VAL A 53 -12.50 -8.10 -23.53
CA VAL A 53 -12.26 -8.49 -24.94
C VAL A 53 -12.94 -9.82 -25.27
N HIS A 54 -12.93 -10.79 -24.36
CA HIS A 54 -13.49 -12.12 -24.61
C HIS A 54 -15.03 -12.14 -24.73
N MET A 55 -15.72 -11.21 -24.03
CA MET A 55 -17.18 -11.07 -24.09
C MET A 55 -17.67 -10.34 -25.35
N GLU A 56 -16.77 -9.61 -26.03
CA GLU A 56 -17.06 -8.95 -27.30
C GLU A 56 -16.90 -9.91 -28.49
N GLU A 57 -15.93 -10.84 -28.42
CA GLU A 57 -15.69 -11.85 -29.46
C GLU A 57 -16.78 -12.95 -29.49
N GLU A 58 -17.36 -13.35 -28.35
CA GLU A 58 -18.50 -14.27 -28.32
C GLU A 58 -19.81 -13.68 -28.84
N ARG A 59 -19.87 -12.36 -29.07
CA ARG A 59 -21.05 -11.64 -29.56
C ARG A 59 -21.03 -11.38 -31.07
N THR A 60 -19.93 -11.67 -31.76
CA THR A 60 -19.77 -11.48 -33.21
C THR A 60 -19.90 -12.76 -34.02
#